data_AF-A0A7Y8CZN8-F1
#
_entry.id   AF-A0A7Y8CZN8-F1
#
_cell.length_a   1.000
_cell.length_b   1.000
_cell.length_c   1.000
_cell.angle_alpha   90.00
_cell.angle_beta   90.00
_cell.angle_gamma   90.00
#
_symmetry.space_group_name_H-M   'P 1'
#
loop_
_entity.id
_entity.type
_entity.pdbx_description
1 polymer ?
#
loop_
_entity_poly.entity_id
_entity_poly.type
_entity_poly.pdbx_seq_one_letter_code
_entity_poly.pdbx_strand_id
1 'polypeptide(L)' 'GNRGAEQRTVTSSPVPIDVVSAKQLQNTGKPGLMEALSAVIPSLTLPEKTGWDASGIARAPNLRGLSAAEVLVLVNG' A
#
# COMPACT_ATOMS: atom_id res chain seq x y z
N GLY A 1 5.44 -15.03 -23.53
CA GLY A 1 4.99 -14.37 -22.31
C GLY A 1 6.00 -13.32 -21.93
N ASN A 2 5.67 -12.05 -22.14
CA ASN A 2 6.63 -10.95 -22.07
C ASN A 2 6.97 -10.65 -20.62
N ARG A 3 8.27 -10.72 -20.29
CA ARG A 3 8.83 -10.49 -18.97
C ARG A 3 8.74 -8.99 -18.67
N GLY A 4 7.87 -8.62 -17.72
CA GLY A 4 7.83 -7.26 -17.17
C GLY A 4 9.20 -6.90 -16.59
N ALA A 5 9.85 -5.92 -17.21
CA ALA A 5 11.18 -5.46 -16.87
C ALA A 5 11.13 -4.50 -15.68
N GLU A 6 11.12 -5.05 -14.46
CA GLU A 6 11.67 -4.39 -13.28
C GLU A 6 11.99 -5.47 -12.23
N GLN A 7 13.28 -5.73 -11.98
CA GLN A 7 13.68 -6.71 -10.98
C GLN A 7 13.34 -6.22 -9.58
N ARG A 8 12.24 -6.73 -9.02
CA ARG A 8 11.92 -6.63 -7.58
C ARG A 8 12.64 -7.75 -6.84
N THR A 9 13.94 -7.64 -6.58
CA THR A 9 14.62 -8.66 -5.77
C THR A 9 15.67 -8.03 -4.86
N VAL A 10 15.28 -7.77 -3.61
CA VAL A 10 16.21 -7.64 -2.48
C VAL A 10 16.60 -9.07 -2.08
N THR A 11 17.83 -9.46 -2.34
CA THR A 11 18.33 -10.83 -2.45
C THR A 11 18.55 -11.61 -1.12
N SER A 12 17.74 -11.42 -0.06
CA SER A 12 17.86 -12.29 1.14
C SER A 12 16.65 -12.29 2.10
N SER A 13 15.43 -12.02 1.64
CA SER A 13 14.26 -12.16 2.53
C SER A 13 13.47 -13.43 2.21
N PRO A 14 13.24 -14.34 3.18
CA PRO A 14 12.34 -15.48 2.99
C PRO A 14 10.87 -15.05 2.88
N VAL A 15 10.58 -13.78 3.20
CA VAL A 15 9.24 -13.18 3.08
C VAL A 15 9.25 -12.09 2.01
N PRO A 16 8.15 -11.89 1.26
CA PRO A 16 8.09 -10.83 0.25
C PRO A 16 8.19 -9.44 0.90
N ILE A 17 9.07 -8.60 0.36
CA ILE A 17 9.25 -7.19 0.76
C ILE A 17 8.92 -6.31 -0.44
N ASP A 18 8.00 -5.36 -0.25
CA ASP A 18 7.67 -4.34 -1.23
C ASP A 18 8.35 -3.01 -0.87
N VAL A 19 9.18 -2.48 -1.77
CA VAL A 19 9.80 -1.15 -1.64
C VAL A 19 9.06 -0.20 -2.56
N VAL A 20 8.38 0.80 -1.98
CA VAL A 20 7.63 1.81 -2.73
C VAL A 20 8.35 3.15 -2.62
N SER A 21 8.81 3.67 -3.75
CA SER A 21 9.48 4.96 -3.86
C SER A 21 8.49 6.13 -3.90
N ALA A 22 8.95 7.32 -3.52
CA ALA A 22 8.15 8.55 -3.63
C ALA A 22 7.68 8.82 -5.07
N LYS A 23 8.51 8.51 -6.08
CA LYS A 23 8.14 8.66 -7.49
C LYS A 23 6.99 7.73 -7.88
N GLN A 24 6.98 6.48 -7.41
CA GLN A 24 5.88 5.55 -7.64
C GLN A 24 4.58 6.06 -7.03
N LEU A 25 4.62 6.61 -5.81
CA LEU A 25 3.44 7.22 -5.17
C LEU A 25 2.94 8.44 -5.95
N GLN A 26 3.83 9.34 -6.38
CA GLN A 26 3.46 10.52 -7.17
C GLN A 26 2.84 10.14 -8.51
N ASN A 27 3.37 9.10 -9.17
CA ASN A 27 2.85 8.60 -10.44
C ASN A 27 1.42 8.05 -10.33
N THR A 28 0.91 7.74 -9.12
CA THR A 28 -0.48 7.30 -8.94
C THR A 28 -1.50 8.42 -9.12
N GLY A 29 -1.08 9.69 -8.98
CA GLY A 29 -1.96 10.86 -9.00
C GLY A 29 -3.01 10.88 -7.87
N LYS A 30 -2.87 10.03 -6.85
CA LYS A 30 -3.81 9.98 -5.72
C LYS A 30 -3.48 11.07 -4.68
N PRO A 31 -4.49 11.74 -4.13
CA PRO A 31 -4.29 12.82 -3.15
C PRO A 31 -3.91 12.29 -1.75
N GLY A 32 -4.22 11.04 -1.45
CA GLY A 32 -3.93 10.41 -0.16
C GLY A 32 -2.92 9.28 -0.28
N LEU A 33 -2.07 9.14 0.75
CA LEU A 33 -1.03 8.12 0.82
C LEU A 33 -1.62 6.71 0.75
N MET A 34 -2.71 6.47 1.48
CA MET A 34 -3.28 5.13 1.58
C MET A 34 -3.89 4.71 0.23
N GLU A 35 -4.55 5.63 -0.47
CA GLU A 35 -5.06 5.40 -1.82
C GLU A 35 -3.91 5.13 -2.81
N ALA A 36 -2.81 5.88 -2.73
CA ALA A 36 -1.62 5.64 -3.54
C ALA A 36 -1.01 4.26 -3.26
N LEU A 37 -0.91 3.87 -1.98
CA LEU A 37 -0.38 2.56 -1.58
C LEU A 37 -1.26 1.41 -2.07
N SER A 38 -2.60 1.51 -1.95
CA SER A 38 -3.53 0.49 -2.46
C SER A 38 -3.45 0.33 -3.99
N ALA A 39 -3.05 1.38 -4.72
CA ALA A 39 -2.88 1.32 -6.16
C ALA A 39 -1.57 0.61 -6.57
N VAL A 40 -0.54 0.63 -5.71
CA VAL A 40 0.80 0.08 -6.01
C VAL A 40 1.03 -1.29 -5.37
N ILE A 41 0.39 -1.58 -4.24
CA ILE A 41 0.55 -2.80 -3.45
C ILE A 41 -0.72 -3.65 -3.55
N PRO A 42 -0.74 -4.72 -4.38
CA PRO A 42 -1.94 -5.53 -4.59
C PRO A 42 -2.43 -6.27 -3.35
N SER A 43 -1.57 -6.44 -2.34
CA SER A 43 -1.91 -7.11 -1.08
C SER A 43 -2.52 -6.17 -0.05
N LEU A 44 -2.59 -4.86 -0.34
CA LEU A 44 -3.17 -3.84 0.51
C LEU A 44 -4.54 -3.41 -0.04
N THR A 45 -5.61 -3.70 0.70
CA THR A 45 -6.98 -3.35 0.31
C THR A 45 -7.52 -2.26 1.21
N LEU A 46 -8.11 -1.23 0.59
CA LEU A 46 -8.84 -0.16 1.30
C LEU A 46 -10.35 -0.38 1.19
N PRO A 47 -11.10 -0.36 2.32
CA PRO A 47 -12.55 -0.37 2.26
C PRO A 47 -13.09 0.92 1.63
N GLU A 48 -14.24 0.83 0.97
CA GLU A 48 -14.90 1.95 0.29
C GLU A 48 -15.16 3.13 1.26
N LYS A 49 -15.07 4.37 0.76
CA LYS A 49 -15.29 5.55 1.61
C LYS A 49 -16.79 5.72 1.81
N THR A 50 -17.28 5.41 3.00
CA THR A 50 -18.67 5.74 3.38
C THR A 50 -18.72 7.18 3.87
N GLY A 51 -19.14 8.11 3.00
CA GLY A 51 -19.39 9.51 3.37
C GLY A 51 -18.60 10.54 2.56
N TRP A 52 -19.32 11.59 2.14
CA TRP A 52 -18.78 12.73 1.39
C TRP A 52 -18.03 13.73 2.28
N ASP A 53 -18.21 13.65 3.60
CA ASP A 53 -17.57 14.59 4.52
C ASP A 53 -16.03 14.44 4.57
N ALA A 54 -15.37 15.55 4.88
CA ALA A 54 -13.93 15.62 5.12
C ALA A 54 -13.56 15.17 6.55
N SER A 55 -14.55 14.79 7.37
CA SER A 55 -14.38 14.21 8.71
C SER A 55 -14.22 12.70 8.71
N GLY A 56 -14.10 12.09 7.51
CA GLY A 56 -14.01 10.65 7.32
C GLY A 56 -13.04 9.99 8.31
N ILE A 57 -13.61 9.14 9.17
CA ILE A 57 -12.90 8.27 10.09
C ILE A 57 -11.71 7.64 9.35
N ALA A 58 -10.52 7.67 9.98
CA ALA A 58 -9.34 7.04 9.42
C ALA A 58 -9.67 5.57 9.08
N ARG A 59 -9.69 5.25 7.78
CA ARG A 59 -10.02 3.89 7.33
C ARG A 59 -8.79 3.02 7.46
N ALA A 60 -8.94 1.96 8.24
CA ALA A 60 -7.94 0.92 8.40
C ALA A 60 -7.84 0.08 7.11
N PRO A 61 -6.63 -0.07 6.53
CA PRO A 61 -6.43 -0.97 5.40
C PRO A 61 -6.34 -2.43 5.89
N ASN A 62 -6.55 -3.38 4.99
CA ASN A 62 -6.27 -4.79 5.23
C ASN A 62 -5.02 -5.21 4.44
N LEU A 63 -4.13 -6.00 5.04
CA LEU A 63 -2.92 -6.50 4.41
C LEU A 63 -2.97 -8.03 4.34
N ARG A 64 -3.06 -8.60 3.13
CA ARG A 64 -3.21 -10.06 2.91
C ARG A 64 -4.37 -10.71 3.69
N GLY A 65 -5.43 -9.95 3.95
CA GLY A 65 -6.59 -10.41 4.72
C GLY A 65 -6.50 -10.18 6.24
N LEU A 66 -5.39 -9.65 6.75
CA LEU A 66 -5.28 -9.19 8.14
C LEU A 66 -5.82 -7.77 8.27
N SER A 67 -6.51 -7.51 9.38
CA SER A 67 -7.01 -6.17 9.70
C SER A 67 -5.88 -5.26 10.19
N ALA A 68 -6.04 -3.94 10.13
CA ALA A 68 -5.02 -3.01 10.63
C ALA A 68 -4.68 -3.20 12.12
N ALA A 69 -5.55 -3.84 12.91
CA ALA A 69 -5.25 -4.18 14.31
C ALA A 69 -4.18 -5.27 14.45
N GLU A 70 -3.94 -6.03 13.38
CA GLU A 70 -2.99 -7.14 13.32
C GLU A 70 -1.75 -6.79 12.48
N VAL A 71 -1.61 -5.51 12.08
CA VAL A 71 -0.52 -5.01 11.26
C VAL A 71 0.26 -3.95 12.02
N LEU A 72 1.58 -4.13 12.15
CA LEU A 72 2.48 -3.13 12.73
C LEU A 72 2.86 -2.09 11.66
N VAL A 73 2.62 -0.81 11.96
CA VAL A 73 3.05 0.32 11.13
C VAL A 73 4.12 1.09 11.88
N LEU A 74 5.28 1.22 11.26
CA LEU A 74 6.40 2.01 11.78
C LEU A 74 6.62 3.23 10.88
N VAL A 75 6.78 4.40 11.48
CA VAL A 75 7.14 5.63 10.78
C VAL A 75 8.52 6.02 11.29
N ASN A 76 9.53 5.92 10.42
CA ASN A 76 10.94 6.14 10.76
C ASN A 76 11.55 5.16 11.78
N GLY A 77 10.92 4.01 12.01
CA GLY A 77 11.43 2.97 12.93
C GLY A 77 10.99 3.20 14.36
#